data_AF-D4MWL0-F1
#
_entry.id   AF-D4MWL0-F1
#
_cell.length_a   1.000
_cell.length_b   1.000
_cell.length_c   1.000
_cell.angle_alpha   90.00
_cell.angle_beta   90.00
_cell.angle_gamma   90.00
#
_symmetry.space_group_name_H-M   'P 1'
#
loop_
_entity.id
_entity.type
_entity.pdbx_description
1 polymer ?
#
loop_
_entity_poly.entity_id
_entity_poly.type
_entity_poly.pdbx_seq_one_letter_code
_entity_poly.pdbx_strand_id
1 'polypeptide(L)'
;MGKLDKEQEARMAGMAYALGIAEKKGIDGLRKELQMRGALRVGLLIDNDRLDKAFEILATTLYGNIMTTALSALADSEGFGEKRLRRFKEAYDHKSMCLVSLDQYAEHFVTFEDMAIDLKKRYNIDMNAEMIASNQEVIDKGRRVLPNVIKLLEHENQHEAADVLREHLHEAVAVW
;
A
#
# COMPACT_ATOMS: atom_id res chain seq x y z
N MET A 1 -30.97 25.97 24.14
CA MET A 1 -29.64 25.35 24.29
C MET A 1 -29.52 24.14 23.37
N GLY A 2 -29.27 24.30 22.05
CA GLY A 2 -29.45 23.16 21.12
C GLY A 2 -28.44 22.99 19.98
N LYS A 3 -27.83 24.07 19.48
CA LYS A 3 -26.85 24.04 18.36
C LYS A 3 -25.47 24.52 18.76
N LEU A 4 -25.39 25.69 19.40
CA LEU A 4 -24.13 26.25 19.91
C LEU A 4 -23.39 25.30 20.87
N ASP A 5 -24.16 24.59 21.69
CA ASP A 5 -23.63 23.65 22.69
C ASP A 5 -22.99 22.42 22.03
N LYS A 6 -23.69 21.80 21.07
CA LYS A 6 -23.18 20.66 20.28
C LYS A 6 -21.96 21.03 19.45
N GLU A 7 -21.93 22.24 18.91
CA GLU A 7 -20.78 22.72 18.15
C GLU A 7 -19.56 22.95 19.05
N GLN A 8 -19.78 23.43 20.27
CA GLN A 8 -18.73 23.58 21.27
C GLN A 8 -18.22 22.22 21.77
N GLU A 9 -19.10 21.26 22.04
CA GLU A 9 -18.73 19.87 22.34
C GLU A 9 -17.90 19.23 21.22
N ALA A 10 -18.30 19.41 19.95
CA ALA A 10 -17.57 18.89 18.80
C ALA A 10 -16.17 19.52 18.66
N ARG A 11 -16.04 20.83 18.91
CA ARG A 11 -14.73 21.51 18.94
C ARG A 11 -13.84 20.97 20.05
N MET A 12 -14.39 20.79 21.25
CA MET A 12 -13.66 20.24 22.40
C MET A 12 -13.21 18.80 22.15
N ALA A 13 -14.07 17.96 21.57
CA ALA A 13 -13.71 16.59 21.18
C ALA A 13 -12.58 16.56 20.15
N GLY A 14 -12.60 17.48 19.17
CA GLY A 14 -11.51 17.64 18.21
C GLY A 14 -10.18 18.06 18.85
N MET A 15 -10.22 19.00 19.80
CA MET A 15 -9.03 19.42 20.55
C MET A 15 -8.46 18.27 21.41
N ALA A 16 -9.32 17.53 22.12
CA ALA A 16 -8.90 16.39 22.94
C ALA A 16 -8.29 15.27 22.09
N TYR A 17 -8.87 14.97 20.92
CA TYR A 17 -8.33 14.00 19.99
C TYR A 17 -6.96 14.43 19.42
N ALA A 18 -6.84 15.70 19.01
CA ALA A 18 -5.58 16.25 18.52
C ALA A 18 -4.48 16.23 19.59
N LEU A 19 -4.84 16.58 20.83
CA LEU A 19 -3.92 16.50 21.98
C LEU A 19 -3.42 15.07 22.20
N GLY A 20 -4.33 14.08 22.21
CA GLY A 20 -3.93 12.67 22.39
C GLY A 20 -3.01 12.13 21.29
N ILE A 21 -3.14 12.62 20.05
CA ILE A 21 -2.18 12.27 18.98
C ILE A 21 -0.85 12.97 19.17
N ALA A 22 -0.86 14.28 19.50
CA ALA A 22 0.36 15.02 19.76
C ALA A 22 1.17 14.41 20.91
N GLU A 23 0.50 13.96 21.98
CA GLU A 23 1.11 13.27 23.11
C GLU A 23 1.71 11.91 22.71
N LYS A 24 1.02 11.12 21.86
CA LYS A 24 1.46 9.76 21.48
C LYS A 24 2.46 9.70 20.33
N LYS A 25 2.30 10.57 19.33
CA LYS A 25 3.00 10.51 18.03
C LYS A 25 3.72 11.81 17.67
N GLY A 26 3.70 12.81 18.55
CA GLY A 26 4.27 14.13 18.30
C GLY A 26 3.48 14.95 17.27
N ILE A 27 3.97 16.17 17.03
CA ILE A 27 3.36 17.12 16.08
C ILE A 27 3.38 16.59 14.64
N ASP A 28 4.41 15.84 14.26
CA ASP A 28 4.49 15.23 12.93
C ASP A 28 3.45 14.12 12.75
N GLY A 29 3.18 13.34 13.80
CA GLY A 29 2.08 12.37 13.83
C GLY A 29 0.72 13.05 13.66
N LEU A 30 0.49 14.17 14.36
CA LEU A 30 -0.73 14.96 14.21
C LEU A 30 -0.88 15.56 12.80
N ARG A 31 0.22 16.03 12.19
CA ARG A 31 0.20 16.57 10.82
C ARG A 31 -0.19 15.50 9.80
N LYS A 32 0.35 14.28 9.94
CA LYS A 32 -0.01 13.14 9.08
C LYS A 32 -1.48 12.75 9.27
N GLU A 33 -1.98 12.72 10.50
CA GLU A 33 -3.39 12.43 10.78
C GLU A 33 -4.32 13.45 10.11
N LEU A 34 -4.02 14.74 10.25
CA LEU A 34 -4.81 15.82 9.62
C LEU A 34 -4.81 15.72 8.09
N GLN A 35 -3.67 15.41 7.48
CA GLN A 35 -3.57 15.20 6.03
C GLN A 35 -4.42 13.99 5.58
N MET A 36 -4.29 12.85 6.27
CA MET A 36 -5.02 11.63 5.95
C MET A 36 -6.53 11.84 6.09
N ARG A 37 -7.00 12.34 7.25
CA ARG A 37 -8.43 12.57 7.48
C ARG A 37 -9.01 13.64 6.57
N GLY A 38 -8.23 14.68 6.24
CA GLY A 38 -8.60 15.70 5.26
C GLY A 38 -8.77 15.15 3.85
N ALA A 39 -7.83 14.31 3.39
CA ALA A 39 -7.89 13.66 2.08
C ALA A 39 -9.09 12.69 1.98
N LEU A 40 -9.34 11.90 3.03
CA LEU A 40 -10.42 10.91 3.06
C LEU A 40 -11.78 11.50 3.47
N ARG A 41 -11.82 12.78 3.88
CA ARG A 41 -13.00 13.44 4.48
C ARG A 41 -13.61 12.66 5.64
N VAL A 42 -12.77 12.00 6.44
CA VAL A 42 -13.20 11.15 7.55
C VAL A 42 -13.31 11.97 8.84
N GLY A 43 -14.49 11.94 9.45
CA GLY A 43 -14.74 12.58 10.73
C GLY A 43 -14.06 11.88 11.91
N LEU A 44 -13.95 12.59 13.03
CA LEU A 44 -13.29 12.12 14.27
C LEU A 44 -14.01 10.93 14.94
N LEU A 45 -15.26 10.64 14.56
CA LEU A 45 -16.06 9.52 15.08
C LEU A 45 -15.64 8.15 14.53
N ILE A 46 -14.77 8.14 13.51
CA ILE A 46 -14.20 6.93 12.96
C ILE A 46 -12.82 6.76 13.59
N ASP A 47 -12.73 5.85 14.55
CA ASP A 47 -11.47 5.39 15.12
C ASP A 47 -10.61 4.66 14.06
N ASN A 48 -9.32 4.47 14.37
CA ASN A 48 -8.39 3.86 13.42
C ASN A 48 -8.76 2.40 13.10
N ASP A 49 -9.30 1.64 14.06
CA ASP A 49 -9.73 0.26 13.82
C ASP A 49 -10.88 0.19 12.81
N ARG A 50 -11.80 1.16 12.86
CA ARG A 50 -12.88 1.33 11.86
C ARG A 50 -12.35 1.77 10.51
N LEU A 51 -11.32 2.62 10.48
CA LEU A 51 -10.63 2.99 9.24
C LEU A 51 -9.96 1.76 8.62
N ASP A 52 -9.22 0.98 9.38
CA ASP A 52 -8.53 -0.22 8.92
C ASP A 52 -9.53 -1.26 8.38
N LYS A 53 -10.65 -1.49 9.09
CA LYS A 53 -11.75 -2.33 8.59
C LYS A 53 -12.36 -1.78 7.31
N ALA A 54 -12.53 -0.46 7.20
CA ALA A 54 -13.03 0.15 5.98
C ALA A 54 -12.06 -0.06 4.80
N PHE A 55 -10.74 0.05 5.05
CA PHE A 55 -9.71 -0.27 4.06
C PHE A 55 -9.77 -1.74 3.64
N GLU A 56 -9.90 -2.67 4.59
CA GLU A 56 -10.03 -4.10 4.31
C GLU A 56 -11.27 -4.42 3.44
N ILE A 57 -12.41 -3.82 3.77
CA ILE A 57 -13.66 -3.94 2.99
C ILE A 57 -13.46 -3.36 1.59
N LEU A 58 -12.87 -2.18 1.47
CA LEU A 58 -12.58 -1.55 0.18
C LEU A 58 -11.65 -2.41 -0.67
N ALA A 59 -10.56 -2.91 -0.11
CA ALA A 59 -9.60 -3.76 -0.82
C ALA A 59 -10.25 -5.06 -1.31
N THR A 60 -11.02 -5.72 -0.43
CA THR A 60 -11.74 -6.97 -0.78
C THR A 60 -12.78 -6.72 -1.86
N THR A 61 -13.50 -5.61 -1.78
CA THR A 61 -14.52 -5.22 -2.78
C THR A 61 -13.87 -4.89 -4.13
N LEU A 62 -12.78 -4.12 -4.14
CA LEU A 62 -12.05 -3.78 -5.35
C LEU A 62 -11.50 -5.04 -6.03
N TYR A 63 -10.87 -5.95 -5.27
CA TYR A 63 -10.42 -7.23 -5.80
C TYR A 63 -11.58 -8.02 -6.42
N GLY A 64 -12.72 -8.15 -5.72
CA GLY A 64 -13.89 -8.87 -6.22
C GLY A 64 -14.44 -8.28 -7.52
N ASN A 65 -14.54 -6.94 -7.60
CA ASN A 65 -15.03 -6.24 -8.79
C ASN A 65 -14.06 -6.36 -9.98
N ILE A 66 -12.75 -6.17 -9.75
CA ILE A 66 -11.72 -6.31 -10.78
C ILE A 66 -11.69 -7.76 -11.31
N MET A 67 -11.69 -8.74 -10.42
CA MET A 67 -11.63 -10.15 -10.82
C MET A 67 -12.89 -10.57 -11.59
N THR A 68 -14.07 -10.11 -11.15
CA THR A 68 -15.33 -10.40 -11.84
C THR A 68 -15.32 -9.83 -13.26
N THR A 69 -14.92 -8.56 -13.42
CA THR A 69 -14.87 -7.91 -14.74
C THR A 69 -13.79 -8.51 -15.64
N ALA A 70 -12.62 -8.84 -15.12
CA ALA A 70 -11.55 -9.49 -15.87
C ALA A 70 -11.96 -10.89 -16.37
N LEU A 71 -12.55 -11.72 -15.50
CA LEU A 71 -13.01 -13.07 -15.88
C LEU A 71 -14.16 -13.01 -16.89
N SER A 72 -15.11 -12.07 -16.73
CA SER A 72 -16.18 -11.87 -17.70
C SER A 72 -15.61 -11.46 -19.07
N ALA A 73 -14.67 -10.50 -19.10
CA ALA A 73 -14.04 -10.08 -20.33
C ALA A 73 -13.31 -11.23 -21.03
N LEU A 74 -12.58 -12.08 -20.31
CA LEU A 74 -11.90 -13.25 -20.87
C LEU A 74 -12.88 -14.32 -21.39
N ALA A 75 -14.03 -14.49 -20.72
CA ALA A 75 -15.07 -15.39 -21.20
C ALA A 75 -15.66 -14.89 -22.52
N ASP A 76 -15.98 -13.60 -22.60
CA ASP A 76 -16.67 -13.00 -23.74
C ASP A 76 -15.76 -12.78 -24.95
N SER A 77 -14.53 -12.30 -24.73
CA SER A 77 -13.60 -11.97 -25.82
C SER A 77 -12.81 -13.17 -26.33
N GLU A 78 -12.40 -14.07 -25.44
CA GLU A 78 -11.49 -15.18 -25.77
C GLU A 78 -12.15 -16.57 -25.67
N GLY A 79 -13.44 -16.62 -25.31
CA GLY A 79 -14.20 -17.87 -25.15
C GLY A 79 -13.68 -18.75 -24.02
N PHE A 80 -13.08 -18.17 -22.98
CA PHE A 80 -12.53 -18.96 -21.87
C PHE A 80 -13.65 -19.66 -21.09
N GLY A 81 -13.65 -21.00 -21.13
CA GLY A 81 -14.47 -21.82 -20.23
C GLY A 81 -13.87 -21.95 -18.82
N GLU A 82 -14.63 -22.57 -17.92
CA GLU A 82 -14.33 -22.67 -16.48
C GLU A 82 -12.85 -22.99 -16.16
N LYS A 83 -12.27 -24.01 -16.79
CA LYS A 83 -10.88 -24.43 -16.52
C LYS A 83 -9.86 -23.33 -16.80
N ARG A 84 -10.04 -22.55 -17.88
CA ARG A 84 -9.12 -21.46 -18.23
C ARG A 84 -9.33 -20.25 -17.31
N LEU A 85 -10.58 -19.95 -16.95
CA LEU A 85 -10.91 -18.88 -16.00
C LEU A 85 -10.34 -19.16 -14.61
N ARG A 86 -10.46 -20.39 -14.09
CA ARG A 86 -9.86 -20.79 -12.81
C ARG A 86 -8.34 -20.64 -12.83
N ARG A 87 -7.69 -21.13 -13.89
CA ARG A 87 -6.24 -21.01 -14.05
C ARG A 87 -5.79 -19.54 -14.11
N PHE A 88 -6.53 -18.67 -14.78
CA PHE A 88 -6.22 -17.24 -14.79
C PHE A 88 -6.35 -16.64 -13.39
N LYS A 89 -7.44 -16.95 -12.69
CA LYS A 89 -7.66 -16.47 -11.32
C LYS A 89 -6.54 -16.91 -10.38
N GLU A 90 -6.16 -18.19 -10.40
CA GLU A 90 -5.06 -18.73 -9.59
C GLU A 90 -3.73 -18.03 -9.90
N ALA A 91 -3.44 -17.76 -11.17
CA ALA A 91 -2.23 -17.04 -11.57
C ALA A 91 -2.25 -15.58 -11.09
N TYR A 92 -3.41 -14.92 -11.14
CA TYR A 92 -3.57 -13.56 -10.62
C TYR A 92 -3.41 -13.52 -9.10
N ASP A 93 -4.01 -14.46 -8.38
CA ASP A 93 -3.93 -14.55 -6.92
C ASP A 93 -2.47 -14.76 -6.48
N HIS A 94 -1.76 -15.64 -7.17
CA HIS A 94 -0.34 -15.86 -6.91
C HIS A 94 0.50 -14.59 -7.15
N LYS A 95 0.31 -13.90 -8.28
CA LYS A 95 1.00 -12.62 -8.55
C LYS A 95 0.66 -11.55 -7.51
N SER A 96 -0.60 -11.49 -7.06
CA SER A 96 -1.04 -10.57 -6.01
C SER A 96 -0.36 -10.88 -4.68
N MET A 97 -0.19 -12.16 -4.34
CA MET A 97 0.56 -12.57 -3.14
C MET A 97 2.03 -12.16 -3.20
N CYS A 98 2.69 -12.29 -4.35
CA CYS A 98 4.07 -11.86 -4.52
C CYS A 98 4.25 -10.33 -4.38
N LEU A 99 3.22 -9.55 -4.67
CA LEU A 99 3.20 -8.08 -4.53
C LEU A 99 2.97 -7.59 -3.09
N VAL A 100 2.31 -8.39 -2.24
CA VAL A 100 1.96 -7.96 -0.87
C VAL A 100 2.82 -8.64 0.20
N SER A 101 3.38 -9.80 -0.12
CA SER A 101 4.27 -10.53 0.75
C SER A 101 5.66 -9.91 0.70
N LEU A 102 6.23 -9.75 1.88
CA LEU A 102 7.60 -9.30 2.03
C LEU A 102 8.48 -10.48 2.40
N ASP A 103 9.72 -10.47 1.93
CA ASP A 103 10.74 -11.41 2.37
C ASP A 103 11.23 -11.13 3.80
N GLN A 104 12.22 -11.89 4.26
CA GLN A 104 12.81 -11.72 5.59
C GLN A 104 13.49 -10.36 5.81
N TYR A 105 13.76 -9.62 4.73
CA TYR A 105 14.37 -8.30 4.72
C TYR A 105 13.35 -7.17 4.54
N ALA A 106 12.06 -7.51 4.54
CA ALA A 106 10.95 -6.60 4.29
C ALA A 106 10.95 -5.99 2.87
N GLU A 107 11.48 -6.74 1.90
CA GLU A 107 11.47 -6.41 0.47
C GLU A 107 10.39 -7.19 -0.29
N HIS A 108 9.92 -6.61 -1.39
CA HIS A 108 8.95 -7.27 -2.27
C HIS A 108 9.63 -8.30 -3.17
N PHE A 109 8.98 -9.44 -3.40
CA PHE A 109 9.42 -10.40 -4.41
C PHE A 109 9.30 -9.86 -5.84
N VAL A 110 8.34 -8.96 -6.06
CA VAL A 110 8.11 -8.25 -7.31
C VAL A 110 7.39 -6.95 -7.01
N THR A 111 7.71 -5.88 -7.73
CA THR A 111 6.99 -4.61 -7.63
C THR A 111 5.97 -4.46 -8.75
N PHE A 112 4.99 -3.55 -8.59
CA PHE A 112 4.09 -3.23 -9.68
C PHE A 112 4.85 -2.56 -10.84
N GLU A 113 5.92 -1.82 -10.55
CA GLU A 113 6.80 -1.24 -11.56
C GLU A 113 7.49 -2.33 -12.39
N ASP A 114 8.03 -3.37 -11.75
CA ASP A 114 8.64 -4.51 -12.44
C ASP A 114 7.66 -5.15 -13.43
N MET A 115 6.41 -5.36 -13.00
CA MET A 115 5.37 -5.91 -13.86
C MET A 115 5.02 -4.97 -15.03
N ALA A 116 4.94 -3.66 -14.79
CA ALA A 116 4.66 -2.68 -15.84
C ALA A 116 5.79 -2.62 -16.88
N ILE A 117 7.04 -2.63 -16.43
CA ILE A 117 8.23 -2.68 -17.28
C ILE A 117 8.23 -3.98 -18.09
N ASP A 118 7.91 -5.12 -17.47
CA ASP A 118 7.86 -6.42 -18.15
C ASP A 118 6.79 -6.46 -19.25
N LEU A 119 5.58 -5.97 -18.95
CA LEU A 119 4.49 -5.84 -19.91
C LEU A 119 4.86 -4.95 -21.10
N LYS A 120 5.57 -3.84 -20.84
CA LYS A 120 6.05 -2.95 -21.89
C LYS A 120 7.11 -3.63 -22.75
N LYS A 121 8.10 -4.29 -22.13
CA LYS A 121 9.20 -4.95 -22.85
C LYS A 121 8.73 -6.13 -23.70
N ARG A 122 7.86 -6.99 -23.15
CA ARG A 122 7.45 -8.24 -23.83
C ARG A 122 6.29 -8.05 -24.79
N TYR A 123 5.36 -7.15 -24.48
CA TYR A 123 4.08 -7.05 -25.18
C TYR A 123 3.77 -5.63 -25.66
N ASN A 124 4.65 -4.66 -25.41
CA ASN A 124 4.45 -3.23 -25.73
C ASN A 124 3.19 -2.63 -25.08
N ILE A 125 2.77 -3.16 -23.94
CA ILE A 125 1.64 -2.63 -23.15
C ILE A 125 2.20 -1.61 -22.14
N ASP A 126 1.73 -0.37 -22.21
CA ASP A 126 2.15 0.70 -21.31
C ASP A 126 1.13 0.90 -20.18
N MET A 127 1.59 0.73 -18.95
CA MET A 127 0.77 0.81 -17.75
C MET A 127 1.03 2.08 -16.91
N ASN A 128 1.79 3.06 -17.42
CA ASN A 128 2.25 4.21 -16.65
C ASN A 128 3.04 3.78 -15.39
N ALA A 129 4.23 3.23 -15.61
CA ALA A 129 5.09 2.67 -14.58
C ALA A 129 5.41 3.67 -13.45
N GLU A 130 5.64 4.95 -13.80
CA GLU A 130 5.94 6.01 -12.82
C GLU A 130 4.79 6.22 -11.83
N MET A 131 3.55 6.35 -12.33
CA MET A 131 2.38 6.51 -11.47
C MET A 131 2.19 5.28 -10.57
N ILE A 132 2.36 4.10 -11.12
CA ILE A 132 2.23 2.83 -10.39
C ILE A 132 3.29 2.72 -9.28
N ALA A 133 4.55 3.05 -9.57
CA ALA A 133 5.63 3.05 -8.58
C ALA A 133 5.33 4.02 -7.44
N SER A 134 4.86 5.25 -7.76
CA SER A 134 4.51 6.25 -6.76
C SER A 134 3.39 5.79 -5.80
N ASN A 135 2.40 5.06 -6.31
CA ASN A 135 1.32 4.50 -5.48
C ASN A 135 1.83 3.41 -4.53
N GLN A 136 2.73 2.55 -5.01
CA GLN A 136 3.32 1.49 -4.19
C GLN A 136 4.19 2.06 -3.07
N GLU A 137 4.97 3.12 -3.32
CA GLU A 137 5.75 3.80 -2.28
C GLU A 137 4.87 4.36 -1.15
N VAL A 138 3.68 4.87 -1.48
CA VAL A 138 2.72 5.36 -0.47
C VAL A 138 2.24 4.21 0.42
N ILE A 139 1.97 3.04 -0.17
CA ILE A 139 1.52 1.84 0.54
C ILE A 139 2.63 1.25 1.42
N ASP A 140 3.87 1.26 0.93
CA ASP A 140 5.01 0.63 1.59
C ASP A 140 5.71 1.51 2.64
N LYS A 141 5.24 2.75 2.79
CA LYS A 141 5.83 3.72 3.69
C LYS A 141 5.83 3.21 5.14
N GLY A 142 7.03 2.89 5.65
CA GLY A 142 7.23 2.35 6.99
C GLY A 142 7.24 0.82 7.07
N ARG A 143 7.03 0.10 5.95
CA ARG A 143 7.10 -1.37 5.88
C ARG A 143 8.49 -1.87 5.43
N ARG A 144 9.20 -1.12 4.58
CA ARG A 144 10.53 -1.48 4.05
C ARG A 144 11.66 -1.21 5.04
N VAL A 145 11.80 -2.05 6.05
CA VAL A 145 12.73 -1.86 7.17
C VAL A 145 14.19 -1.79 6.70
N LEU A 146 14.66 -2.73 5.88
CA LEU A 146 16.07 -2.78 5.50
C LEU A 146 16.52 -1.61 4.61
N PRO A 147 15.78 -1.18 3.57
CA PRO A 147 16.12 0.04 2.83
C PRO A 147 16.09 1.30 3.69
N ASN A 148 15.20 1.37 4.67
CA ASN A 148 15.18 2.50 5.61
C ASN A 148 16.44 2.52 6.48
N VAL A 149 16.94 1.35 6.90
CA VAL A 149 18.21 1.22 7.62
C VAL A 149 19.38 1.63 6.73
N ILE A 150 19.42 1.20 5.46
CA ILE A 150 20.46 1.62 4.51
C ILE A 150 20.47 3.14 4.36
N LYS A 151 19.30 3.77 4.12
CA LYS A 151 19.18 5.23 4.02
C LYS A 151 19.66 5.96 5.28
N LEU A 152 19.38 5.42 6.46
CA LEU A 152 19.87 5.96 7.72
C LEU A 152 21.39 5.86 7.81
N LEU A 153 21.98 4.71 7.48
CA LEU A 153 23.43 4.53 7.51
C LEU A 153 24.14 5.49 6.54
N GLU A 154 23.58 5.72 5.36
CA GLU A 154 24.09 6.71 4.41
C GLU A 154 24.03 8.13 4.96
N HIS A 155 22.92 8.50 5.60
CA HIS A 155 22.77 9.80 6.26
C HIS A 155 23.82 10.03 7.36
N GLU A 156 24.16 8.97 8.10
CA GLU A 156 25.17 8.98 9.16
C GLU A 156 26.62 8.75 8.64
N ASN A 157 26.84 8.80 7.33
CA ASN A 157 28.14 8.56 6.66
C ASN A 157 28.75 7.16 6.94
N GLN A 158 27.92 6.16 7.24
CA GLN A 158 28.31 4.77 7.48
C GLN A 158 28.26 3.94 6.19
N HIS A 159 28.99 4.37 5.15
CA HIS A 159 28.89 3.82 3.80
C HIS A 159 29.27 2.33 3.72
N GLU A 160 30.30 1.89 4.46
CA GLU A 160 30.74 0.49 4.46
C GLU A 160 29.65 -0.46 5.00
N ALA A 161 28.94 -0.06 6.06
CA ALA A 161 27.84 -0.83 6.60
C ALA A 161 26.63 -0.86 5.65
N ALA A 162 26.35 0.26 4.96
CA ALA A 162 25.31 0.32 3.95
C ALA A 162 25.61 -0.62 2.77
N ASP A 163 26.86 -0.69 2.33
CA ASP A 163 27.29 -1.56 1.22
C ASP A 163 27.19 -3.04 1.56
N VAL A 164 27.59 -3.44 2.78
CA VAL A 164 27.39 -4.82 3.26
C VAL A 164 25.91 -5.21 3.21
N LEU A 165 25.01 -4.33 3.66
CA LEU A 165 23.58 -4.63 3.63
C LEU A 165 23.01 -4.68 2.19
N ARG A 166 23.58 -3.93 1.25
CA ARG A 166 23.18 -3.98 -0.17
C ARG A 166 23.54 -5.29 -0.84
N GLU A 167 24.73 -5.83 -0.55
CA GLU A 167 25.17 -7.10 -1.12
C GLU A 167 24.20 -8.23 -0.77
N HIS A 168 23.67 -8.21 0.46
CA HIS A 168 22.69 -9.20 0.93
C HIS A 168 21.25 -8.91 0.50
N LEU A 169 20.98 -7.73 -0.09
CA LEU A 169 19.64 -7.32 -0.53
C LEU A 169 19.15 -8.10 -1.76
N HIS A 170 20.08 -8.67 -2.55
CA HIS A 170 19.78 -9.31 -3.84
C HIS A 170 20.06 -10.81 -3.89
N GLU A 171 20.68 -11.41 -2.85
CA GLU A 171 20.95 -12.85 -2.83
C GLU A 171 19.66 -13.71 -2.81
N ALA A 172 18.52 -13.13 -2.43
CA ALA A 172 17.23 -13.84 -2.42
C ALA A 172 16.46 -13.81 -3.76
N VAL A 173 16.88 -13.02 -4.76
CA VAL A 173 16.18 -12.91 -6.06
C VAL A 173 16.78 -13.86 -7.12
N ALA A 174 17.93 -14.48 -6.83
CA ALA A 174 18.60 -15.41 -7.75
C ALA A 174 18.13 -16.87 -7.64
N VAL A 175 17.14 -17.16 -6.79
CA VAL A 175 16.50 -18.48 -6.72
C VAL A 175 15.00 -18.26 -6.87
N TRP A 176 14.41 -18.95 -7.85
CA TRP A 176 12.98 -19.04 -8.24
C TRP A 176 12.55 -18.21 -9.45
#